data_AF-A0A916NEI1-F1
#
_entry.id   AF-A0A916NEI1-F1
#
_cell.length_a   1.000
_cell.length_b   1.000
_cell.length_c   1.000
_cell.angle_alpha   90.00
_cell.angle_beta   90.00
_cell.angle_gamma   90.00
#
_symmetry.space_group_name_H-M   'P 1'
#
loop_
_entity.id
_entity.type
_entity.pdbx_description
1 polymer ?
#
loop_
_entity_poly.entity_id
_entity_poly.type
_entity_poly.pdbx_seq_one_letter_code
_entity_poly.pdbx_strand_id
1 'polypeptide(L)'
;MNEALDISINGQQDFSIEHIMRKLGYNDIRSVLKWCKKNGVIVFAQGKKRLVNATQFLVSFYKPLINQLKEQYPDKWGELFRSFIKQDFEKAMETLNPKKFVRSTQRYKPKSEGGKSFLSNSD
;
A
#
# COMPACT_ATOMS: atom_id res chain seq x y z
N MET A 1 16.95 30.81 5.63
CA MET A 1 15.79 29.96 5.35
C MET A 1 15.07 30.59 4.17
N ASN A 2 14.99 29.93 3.01
CA ASN A 2 14.26 30.45 1.86
C ASN A 2 13.13 29.47 1.53
N GLU A 3 11.94 29.80 2.01
CA GLU A 3 10.69 29.23 1.51
C GLU A 3 10.46 29.77 0.10
N ALA A 4 10.73 28.96 -0.91
CA ALA A 4 10.19 29.19 -2.24
C ALA A 4 8.84 28.47 -2.31
N LEU A 5 7.77 29.24 -2.14
CA LEU A 5 6.42 28.86 -2.54
C LEU A 5 6.41 28.68 -4.07
N ASP A 6 6.48 27.43 -4.52
CA ASP A 6 6.35 27.09 -5.94
C ASP A 6 4.87 27.22 -6.38
N ILE A 7 4.72 27.79 -7.57
CA ILE A 7 3.48 28.30 -8.16
C ILE A 7 2.51 27.15 -8.45
N SER A 8 1.34 27.19 -7.79
CA SER A 8 0.21 26.30 -8.02
C SER A 8 -0.46 26.65 -9.35
N ILE A 9 -0.31 25.78 -10.35
CA ILE A 9 -1.24 25.70 -11.47
C ILE A 9 -2.23 24.59 -11.08
N ASN A 10 -3.42 25.00 -10.63
CA ASN A 10 -4.60 24.15 -10.44
C ASN A 10 -4.43 22.94 -9.48
N GLY A 11 -4.12 23.18 -8.21
CA GLY A 11 -4.26 22.16 -7.15
C GLY A 11 -3.34 20.94 -7.27
N GLN A 12 -2.45 20.94 -8.26
CA GLN A 12 -1.51 19.88 -8.55
C GLN A 12 -0.24 20.19 -7.76
N GLN A 13 -0.01 19.43 -6.69
CA GLN A 13 1.23 19.52 -5.92
C GLN A 13 2.34 18.77 -6.64
N ASP A 14 3.51 19.39 -6.72
CA ASP A 14 4.72 18.78 -7.24
C ASP A 14 5.74 18.58 -6.12
N PHE A 15 6.49 17.48 -6.19
CA PHE A 15 7.61 17.21 -5.32
C PHE A 15 8.91 17.41 -6.07
N SER A 16 9.86 18.08 -5.42
CA SER A 16 11.22 18.16 -5.92
C SER A 16 11.91 16.80 -5.83
N ILE A 17 12.87 16.56 -6.73
CA ILE A 17 13.66 15.33 -6.71
C ILE A 17 14.40 15.15 -5.37
N GLU A 18 14.83 16.24 -4.73
CA GLU A 18 15.49 16.22 -3.41
C GLU A 18 14.51 15.82 -2.30
N HIS A 19 13.24 16.25 -2.39
CA HIS A 19 12.21 15.79 -1.46
C HIS A 19 11.98 14.28 -1.59
N ILE A 20 11.85 13.80 -2.83
CA ILE A 20 11.65 12.38 -3.12
C ILE A 20 12.87 11.56 -2.66
N MET A 21 14.08 12.07 -2.89
CA MET A 21 15.32 11.45 -2.45
C MET A 21 15.31 11.15 -0.95
N ARG A 22 14.92 12.15 -0.13
CA ARG A 22 14.78 11.98 1.32
C ARG A 22 13.67 10.98 1.69
N LYS A 23 12.52 11.03 1.00
CA LYS A 23 11.39 10.11 1.25
C LYS A 23 11.73 8.65 0.92
N LEU A 24 12.51 8.41 -0.12
CA LEU A 24 12.95 7.07 -0.52
C LEU A 24 14.20 6.59 0.24
N GLY A 25 14.89 7.48 0.97
CA GLY A 25 16.13 7.17 1.67
C GLY A 25 17.33 6.93 0.75
N TYR A 26 17.31 7.51 -0.46
CA TYR A 26 18.45 7.44 -1.39
C TYR A 26 19.44 8.58 -1.12
N ASN A 27 20.72 8.33 -1.36
CA ASN A 27 21.77 9.36 -1.29
C ASN A 27 22.12 9.95 -2.66
N ASP A 28 21.70 9.29 -3.75
CA ASP A 28 22.01 9.68 -5.12
C ASP A 28 20.74 9.92 -5.94
N ILE A 29 20.72 11.08 -6.62
CA ILE A 29 19.68 11.48 -7.57
C ILE A 29 19.52 10.44 -8.69
N ARG A 30 20.60 9.81 -9.16
CA ARG A 30 20.52 8.80 -10.24
C ARG A 30 19.68 7.60 -9.81
N SER A 31 19.82 7.16 -8.56
CA SER A 31 19.02 6.08 -7.97
C SER A 31 17.55 6.46 -7.88
N VAL A 32 17.26 7.71 -7.50
CA VAL A 32 15.89 8.25 -7.48
C VAL A 32 15.26 8.26 -8.86
N LEU A 33 15.98 8.76 -9.88
CA LEU A 33 15.48 8.79 -11.26
C LEU A 33 15.23 7.38 -11.81
N LYS A 34 16.13 6.43 -11.51
CA LYS A 34 15.96 5.02 -11.87
C LYS A 34 14.72 4.44 -11.21
N TRP A 35 14.48 4.76 -9.94
CA TRP A 35 13.27 4.36 -9.23
C TRP A 35 12.01 4.97 -9.86
N CYS A 36 12.00 6.27 -10.17
CA CYS A 36 10.88 6.92 -10.83
C CYS A 36 10.56 6.27 -12.17
N LYS A 37 11.58 6.04 -13.01
CA LYS A 37 11.44 5.37 -14.30
C LYS A 37 10.87 3.95 -14.15
N LYS A 38 11.37 3.17 -13.18
CA LYS A 38 10.90 1.80 -12.93
C LYS A 38 9.43 1.75 -12.50
N ASN A 39 8.98 2.75 -11.74
CA ASN A 39 7.62 2.81 -11.21
C ASN A 39 6.66 3.64 -12.06
N GLY A 40 7.07 4.09 -13.25
CA GLY A 40 6.23 4.87 -14.16
C GLY A 40 5.92 6.28 -13.66
N VAL A 41 6.76 6.85 -12.81
CA VAL A 41 6.64 8.21 -12.29
C VAL A 41 7.37 9.17 -13.22
N ILE A 42 6.65 10.16 -13.75
CA ILE A 42 7.19 11.11 -14.71
C ILE A 42 7.95 12.21 -13.96
N VAL A 43 9.18 12.48 -14.43
CA VAL A 43 10.04 13.54 -13.92
C VAL A 43 10.11 14.64 -14.98
N PHE A 44 9.72 15.85 -14.62
CA PHE A 44 9.79 17.03 -15.48
C PHE A 44 10.94 17.92 -15.04
N ALA A 45 11.64 18.51 -16.00
CA ALA A 45 12.65 19.52 -15.72
C ALA A 45 12.03 20.90 -15.88
N GLN A 46 12.15 21.74 -14.85
CA GLN A 46 11.76 23.14 -14.88
C GLN A 46 12.97 24.00 -14.51
N GLY A 47 13.66 24.51 -15.54
CA GLY A 47 14.94 25.19 -15.38
C GLY A 47 15.98 24.27 -14.75
N LYS A 48 16.50 24.66 -13.58
CA LYS A 48 17.49 23.87 -12.82
C LYS A 48 16.86 22.82 -11.89
N LYS A 49 15.54 22.88 -11.68
CA LYS A 49 14.82 21.97 -10.78
C LYS A 49 14.29 20.77 -11.55
N ARG A 50 14.23 19.62 -10.87
CA ARG A 50 13.51 18.42 -11.33
C ARG A 50 12.33 18.19 -10.42
N LEU A 51 11.15 18.15 -11.01
CA LEU A 51 9.88 18.04 -10.33
C LEU A 51 9.17 16.76 -10.75
N VAL A 52 8.33 16.27 -9.86
CA VAL A 52 7.54 15.06 -10.04
C VAL A 52 6.15 15.36 -9.53
N ASN A 53 5.14 14.89 -10.24
CA ASN A 53 3.77 14.99 -9.76
C ASN A 53 3.60 14.24 -8.43
N ALA A 54 3.20 14.95 -7.37
CA ALA A 54 3.11 14.38 -6.02
C ALA A 54 2.13 13.20 -5.97
N THR A 55 0.96 13.32 -6.60
CA THR A 55 -0.06 12.26 -6.61
C THR A 55 0.47 10.99 -7.28
N GLN A 56 1.10 11.11 -8.45
CA GLN A 56 1.68 9.98 -9.16
C GLN A 56 2.78 9.30 -8.34
N PHE A 57 3.63 10.09 -7.68
CA PHE A 57 4.64 9.58 -6.77
C PHE A 57 4.02 8.82 -5.59
N LEU A 58 3.05 9.42 -4.88
CA LEU A 58 2.43 8.81 -3.70
C LEU A 58 1.71 7.50 -4.05
N VAL A 59 0.99 7.45 -5.17
CA VAL A 59 0.34 6.21 -5.64
C VAL A 59 1.37 5.12 -5.88
N SER A 60 2.50 5.47 -6.51
CA SER A 60 3.57 4.52 -6.80
C SER A 60 4.31 4.07 -5.53
N PHE A 61 4.55 5.01 -4.61
CA PHE A 61 5.23 4.78 -3.34
C PHE A 61 4.42 3.86 -2.41
N TYR A 62 3.10 4.09 -2.31
CA TYR A 62 2.22 3.29 -1.45
C TYR A 62 1.69 2.01 -2.11
N LYS A 63 1.95 1.80 -3.40
CA LYS A 63 1.49 0.61 -4.14
C LYS A 63 1.80 -0.71 -3.42
N PRO A 64 3.01 -0.95 -2.87
CA PRO A 64 3.30 -2.19 -2.13
C PRO A 64 2.40 -2.38 -0.91
N LEU A 65 2.19 -1.31 -0.13
CA LEU A 65 1.30 -1.33 1.04
C LEU A 65 -0.15 -1.60 0.63
N ILE A 66 -0.64 -0.93 -0.41
CA ILE A 66 -2.00 -1.13 -0.92
C ILE A 66 -2.19 -2.58 -1.37
N ASN A 67 -1.20 -3.18 -2.03
CA ASN A 67 -1.27 -4.58 -2.46
C ASN A 67 -1.36 -5.53 -1.26
N GLN A 68 -0.53 -5.33 -0.23
CA GLN A 68 -0.59 -6.11 1.00
C GLN A 68 -1.94 -5.98 1.71
N LEU A 69 -2.48 -4.76 1.80
CA LEU A 69 -3.79 -4.53 2.40
C LEU A 69 -4.92 -5.19 1.59
N LYS A 70 -4.83 -5.20 0.26
CA LYS A 70 -5.79 -5.89 -0.61
C LYS A 70 -5.74 -7.40 -0.47
N GLU A 71 -4.55 -7.97 -0.29
CA GLU A 71 -4.37 -9.41 -0.07
C GLU A 71 -4.93 -9.85 1.28
N GLN A 72 -4.71 -9.07 2.34
CA GLN A 72 -5.14 -9.42 3.69
C GLN A 72 -6.59 -9.04 4.01
N TYR A 73 -7.07 -7.92 3.46
CA TYR A 73 -8.36 -7.30 3.79
C TYR A 73 -9.06 -6.77 2.53
N PRO A 74 -9.45 -7.64 1.58
CA PRO A 74 -9.98 -7.23 0.26
C PRO A 74 -11.23 -6.35 0.33
N ASP A 75 -12.05 -6.49 1.37
CA ASP A 75 -13.29 -5.71 1.53
C ASP A 75 -13.06 -4.35 2.23
N LYS A 76 -11.97 -4.21 3.00
CA LYS A 76 -11.72 -3.06 3.88
C LYS A 76 -10.40 -2.33 3.63
N TRP A 77 -9.60 -2.76 2.66
CA TRP A 77 -8.27 -2.19 2.40
C TRP A 77 -8.27 -0.68 2.23
N GLY A 78 -9.32 -0.11 1.62
CA GLY A 78 -9.44 1.33 1.38
C GLY A 78 -9.71 2.14 2.65
N GLU A 79 -10.43 1.58 3.62
CA GLU A 79 -10.64 2.20 4.94
C GLU A 79 -9.35 2.12 5.76
N LEU A 80 -8.72 0.94 5.78
CA LEU A 80 -7.44 0.72 6.45
C LEU A 80 -6.35 1.65 5.91
N PHE A 81 -6.25 1.79 4.59
CA PHE A 81 -5.28 2.67 3.96
C PHE A 81 -5.50 4.15 4.33
N ARG A 82 -6.78 4.59 4.40
CA ARG A 82 -7.11 5.95 4.85
C ARG A 82 -6.75 6.19 6.31
N SER A 83 -7.04 5.23 7.20
CA SER A 83 -6.64 5.31 8.60
C SER A 83 -5.12 5.35 8.75
N PHE A 84 -4.40 4.56 7.94
CA PHE A 84 -2.94 4.53 7.93
C PHE A 84 -2.33 5.88 7.51
N ILE A 85 -2.84 6.50 6.43
CA ILE A 85 -2.38 7.83 6.00
C ILE A 85 -2.67 8.89 7.06
N LYS A 86 -3.83 8.81 7.72
CA LYS A 86 -4.25 9.75 8.77
C LYS A 86 -3.57 9.52 10.13
N GLN A 87 -2.75 8.46 10.26
CA GLN A 87 -2.18 8.02 11.53
C GLN A 87 -3.25 7.74 12.61
N ASP A 88 -4.44 7.33 12.17
CA ASP A 88 -5.57 7.01 13.04
C ASP A 88 -5.53 5.52 13.40
N PHE A 89 -4.73 5.20 14.41
CA PHE A 89 -4.45 3.83 14.82
C PHE A 89 -5.65 3.15 15.49
N GLU A 90 -6.46 3.89 16.24
CA GLU A 90 -7.65 3.37 16.92
C GLU A 90 -8.65 2.85 15.88
N LYS A 91 -8.94 3.67 14.87
CA LYS A 91 -9.82 3.29 13.76
C LYS A 91 -9.25 2.13 12.94
N ALA A 92 -7.94 2.09 12.73
CA ALA A 92 -7.31 0.95 12.06
C ALA A 92 -7.52 -0.35 12.84
N MET A 93 -7.32 -0.33 14.17
CA MET A 93 -7.54 -1.49 15.05
C MET A 93 -8.99 -1.98 15.05
N GLU A 94 -9.97 -1.07 15.08
CA GLU A 94 -11.39 -1.43 14.97
C GLU A 94 -11.72 -2.11 13.63
N THR A 95 -11.12 -1.62 12.55
CA THR A 95 -11.35 -2.13 11.19
C THR A 95 -10.72 -3.52 11.00
N LEU A 96 -9.53 -3.70 11.59
CA LEU A 96 -8.79 -4.97 11.64
C LEU A 96 -9.48 -6.02 12.49
N ASN A 97 -10.30 -5.60 13.47
CA ASN A 97 -10.97 -6.51 14.38
C ASN A 97 -11.88 -7.44 13.57
N PRO A 98 -11.50 -8.72 13.42
CA PRO A 98 -12.25 -9.61 12.57
C PRO A 98 -13.55 -9.89 13.32
N LYS A 99 -14.70 -9.54 12.72
CA LYS A 99 -15.87 -10.39 12.91
C LYS A 99 -15.39 -11.79 12.55
N LYS A 100 -15.23 -12.63 13.58
CA LYS A 100 -14.66 -13.99 13.55
C LYS A 100 -14.73 -14.56 12.13
N PHE A 101 -13.59 -14.60 11.43
CA PHE A 101 -13.45 -15.51 10.30
C PHE A 101 -13.56 -16.91 10.93
N VAL A 102 -14.78 -17.42 11.04
CA VAL A 102 -15.02 -18.83 11.23
C VAL A 102 -14.44 -19.42 9.96
N ARG A 103 -13.19 -19.88 10.01
CA ARG A 103 -12.73 -20.89 9.06
C ARG A 103 -13.71 -22.04 9.25
N SER A 104 -14.75 -22.07 8.41
CA SER A 104 -15.48 -23.30 8.18
C SER A 104 -14.43 -24.21 7.59
N THR A 105 -13.73 -24.95 8.45
CA THR A 105 -13.08 -26.16 8.00
C THR A 105 -14.22 -26.94 7.38
N GLN A 106 -14.17 -27.14 6.07
CA GLN A 106 -15.02 -28.13 5.45
C GLN A 106 -14.70 -29.42 6.20
N ARG A 107 -15.57 -29.84 7.12
CA ARG A 107 -15.40 -31.09 7.84
C ARG A 107 -15.24 -32.14 6.76
N TYR A 108 -14.06 -32.75 6.70
CA TYR A 108 -13.77 -33.80 5.74
C TYR A 108 -14.87 -34.85 5.85
N LYS A 109 -15.65 -35.02 4.77
CA LYS A 109 -16.67 -36.06 4.65
C LYS A 109 -16.06 -37.18 3.81
N PRO A 110 -15.66 -38.31 4.39
CA PRO A 110 -15.14 -39.44 3.62
C PRO A 110 -16.22 -39.94 2.66
N LYS A 111 -15.86 -40.06 1.38
CA LYS A 111 -16.77 -40.52 0.31
C LYS A 111 -16.93 -42.03 0.29
N SER A 112 -15.88 -42.77 0.68
CA SER A 112 -15.83 -44.23 0.71
C SER A 112 -16.41 -44.80 2.00
N GLU A 113 -17.03 -45.97 1.94
CA GLU A 113 -17.54 -46.67 3.14
C GLU A 113 -16.46 -46.95 4.18
N GLY A 114 -15.29 -47.48 3.78
CA GLY A 114 -14.20 -47.75 4.72
C GLY A 114 -13.70 -46.51 5.48
N GLY A 115 -13.77 -45.34 4.84
CA GLY A 115 -13.44 -44.06 5.48
C GLY A 115 -14.49 -43.57 6.48
N LYS A 116 -15.76 -43.99 6.33
CA LYS A 116 -16.83 -43.70 7.32
C LYS A 116 -16.65 -44.57 8.55
N SER A 117 -16.35 -45.86 8.37
CA SER A 117 -16.13 -46.84 9.44
C SER A 117 -14.91 -46.52 10.31
N PHE A 118 -13.86 -45.95 9.71
CA PHE A 118 -12.65 -45.55 10.43
C PHE A 118 -12.89 -44.38 11.41
N LEU A 119 -13.85 -43.51 11.12
CA LEU A 119 -14.18 -42.37 11.99
C LEU A 119 -15.23 -42.71 13.06
N SER A 120 -15.99 -43.79 12.89
CA SER A 120 -17.05 -44.19 13.85
C SER A 120 -16.55 -45.08 14.99
N ASN A 121 -15.34 -45.62 14.90
CA ASN A 121 -14.82 -46.63 15.84
C ASN A 121 -13.72 -46.09 16.76
N SER A 122 -13.63 -44.77 16.94
CA SER A 122 -12.67 -44.12 17.83
C SER A 122 -13.39 -43.61 19.08
N ASP A 123 -13.84 -44.54 19.93
CA ASP A 123 -14.21 -44.31 21.35
C ASP A 123 -13.40 -45.28 22.22
#